data_AF-A0A9E8IGV7-F1
#
_entry.id   AF-A0A9E8IGV7-F1
#
_cell.length_a   1.000
_cell.length_b   1.000
_cell.length_c   1.000
_cell.angle_alpha   90.00
_cell.angle_beta   90.00
_cell.angle_gamma   90.00
#
_symmetry.space_group_name_H-M   'P 1'
#
loop_
_entity.id
_entity.type
_entity.pdbx_description
1 polymer ?
#
loop_
_entity_poly.entity_id
_entity_poly.type
_entity_poly.pdbx_seq_one_letter_code
_entity_poly.pdbx_strand_id
1 'polypeptide(L)'
;MRQRLSPWEEQVCQMLSSFRRDFARATKDPAIEALVEELTKVAPEFKAWWKNQEVNAPCQGVRHLYIEALGTVALEHTTLTVDEERHLRLVYYAHKGSDTEKQAFNEWVVG
;
A
#
# COMPACT_ATOMS: atom_id res chain seq x y z
N MET A 1 -1.98 -9.71 -8.16
CA MET A 1 -2.06 -8.80 -6.98
C MET A 1 -3.18 -9.13 -6.01
N ARG A 2 -4.41 -9.44 -6.45
CA ARG A 2 -5.54 -9.71 -5.54
C ARG A 2 -5.26 -10.77 -4.48
N GLN A 3 -4.67 -11.90 -4.88
CA GLN A 3 -4.29 -12.95 -3.94
C GLN A 3 -3.19 -12.51 -2.96
N ARG A 4 -2.30 -11.60 -3.38
CA ARG A 4 -1.14 -11.16 -2.59
C ARG A 4 -1.51 -10.14 -1.51
N LEU A 5 -2.53 -9.31 -1.72
CA LEU A 5 -3.04 -8.39 -0.71
C LEU A 5 -4.23 -9.04 -0.01
N SER A 6 -4.04 -9.51 1.22
CA SER A 6 -5.06 -10.28 1.95
C SER A 6 -5.24 -9.72 3.36
N PRO A 7 -6.44 -9.29 3.78
CA PRO A 7 -7.69 -9.24 3.01
C PRO A 7 -7.70 -8.13 1.94
N TRP A 8 -8.14 -8.46 0.72
CA TRP A 8 -8.05 -7.56 -0.45
C TRP A 8 -8.73 -6.21 -0.24
N GLU A 9 -10.00 -6.21 0.17
CA GLU A 9 -10.78 -4.97 0.29
C GLU A 9 -10.19 -4.01 1.32
N GLU A 10 -9.78 -4.52 2.47
CA GLU A 10 -9.16 -3.72 3.53
C GLU A 10 -7.82 -3.13 3.08
N GLN A 11 -6.97 -3.96 2.46
CA GLN A 11 -5.66 -3.53 1.97
C GLN A 11 -5.80 -2.43 0.89
N VAL A 12 -6.74 -2.60 -0.04
CA VAL A 12 -6.99 -1.60 -1.10
C VAL A 12 -7.55 -0.30 -0.54
N CYS A 13 -8.49 -0.37 0.40
CA CYS A 13 -8.99 0.81 1.11
C CYS A 13 -7.84 1.62 1.73
N GLN A 14 -6.95 0.96 2.49
CA GLN A 14 -5.79 1.64 3.10
C GLN A 14 -4.82 2.24 2.05
N MET A 15 -4.62 1.55 0.92
CA MET A 15 -3.82 2.07 -0.21
C MET A 15 -4.46 3.31 -0.83
N LEU A 16 -5.76 3.26 -1.10
CA LEU A 16 -6.52 4.39 -1.67
C LEU A 16 -6.56 5.59 -0.73
N SER A 17 -6.70 5.37 0.58
CA SER A 17 -6.60 6.45 1.57
C SER A 17 -5.24 7.15 1.51
N SER A 18 -4.16 6.38 1.32
CA SER A 18 -2.81 6.94 1.19
C SER A 18 -2.64 7.72 -0.12
N PHE A 19 -3.09 7.14 -1.23
CA PHE A 19 -3.09 7.81 -2.52
C PHE A 19 -3.92 9.11 -2.52
N ARG A 20 -5.07 9.13 -1.84
CA ARG A 20 -5.88 10.36 -1.65
C ARG A 20 -5.13 11.45 -0.90
N ARG A 21 -4.34 11.10 0.12
CA ARG A 21 -3.53 12.10 0.84
C ARG A 21 -2.45 12.68 -0.07
N ASP A 22 -1.80 11.85 -0.88
CA ASP A 22 -0.82 12.31 -1.86
C ASP A 22 -1.50 13.20 -2.92
N PHE A 23 -2.69 12.83 -3.40
CA PHE A 23 -3.52 13.64 -4.29
C PHE A 23 -3.93 14.99 -3.70
N ALA A 24 -4.36 15.02 -2.43
CA ALA A 24 -4.70 16.27 -1.76
C ALA A 24 -3.49 17.20 -1.63
N ARG A 25 -2.28 16.66 -1.40
CA ARG A 25 -1.03 17.44 -1.29
C ARG A 25 -0.54 17.95 -2.64
N ALA A 26 -0.73 17.18 -3.70
CA ALA A 26 -0.35 17.53 -5.07
C ALA A 26 -1.47 18.27 -5.82
N THR A 27 -2.43 18.89 -5.10
CA THR A 27 -3.50 19.67 -5.74
C THR A 27 -2.87 20.76 -6.60
N LYS A 28 -3.08 20.70 -7.92
CA LYS A 28 -2.46 21.49 -9.01
C LYS A 28 -1.32 20.82 -9.81
N ASP A 29 -0.98 19.56 -9.56
CA ASP A 29 -0.12 18.78 -10.45
C ASP A 29 -0.96 18.09 -11.54
N PRO A 30 -0.84 18.48 -12.83
CA PRO A 30 -1.61 17.87 -13.91
C PRO A 30 -1.33 16.36 -14.08
N ALA A 31 -0.15 15.89 -13.66
CA ALA A 31 0.22 14.48 -13.80
C ALA A 31 -0.64 13.58 -12.90
N ILE A 32 -0.93 14.02 -11.67
CA ILE A 32 -1.73 13.20 -10.75
C ILE A 32 -3.22 13.22 -11.10
N GLU A 33 -3.72 14.31 -11.66
CA GLU A 33 -5.08 14.39 -12.21
C GLU A 33 -5.26 13.44 -13.40
N ALA A 34 -4.33 13.48 -14.36
CA ALA A 34 -4.34 12.58 -15.52
C ALA A 34 -4.30 11.10 -15.09
N LEU A 35 -3.51 10.77 -14.08
CA LEU A 35 -3.44 9.41 -13.52
C LEU A 35 -4.78 8.97 -12.91
N VAL A 36 -5.43 9.83 -12.13
CA VAL A 36 -6.76 9.53 -11.56
C VAL A 36 -7.80 9.31 -12.66
N GLU A 37 -7.79 10.14 -13.70
CA GLU A 37 -8.70 9.96 -14.84
C GLU A 37 -8.47 8.64 -15.58
N GLU A 38 -7.21 8.30 -15.86
CA GLU A 38 -6.85 7.05 -16.52
C GLU A 38 -7.31 5.85 -15.69
N LEU A 39 -6.95 5.81 -14.41
CA LEU A 39 -7.36 4.73 -13.49
C LEU A 39 -8.88 4.60 -13.39
N THR A 40 -9.60 5.72 -13.39
CA THR A 40 -11.08 5.74 -13.39
C THR A 40 -11.68 5.15 -14.66
N LYS A 41 -11.01 5.29 -15.82
CA LYS A 41 -11.46 4.72 -17.11
C LYS A 41 -11.18 3.22 -17.19
N VAL A 42 -10.01 2.77 -16.74
CA VAL A 42 -9.56 1.38 -16.94
C VAL A 42 -9.93 0.43 -15.80
N ALA A 43 -10.21 0.94 -14.59
CA ALA A 43 -10.49 0.12 -13.41
C ALA A 43 -11.84 0.50 -12.76
N PRO A 44 -12.95 -0.21 -13.06
CA PRO A 44 -14.26 0.05 -12.48
C PRO A 44 -14.28 -0.02 -10.94
N GLU A 45 -13.52 -0.95 -10.35
CA GLU A 45 -13.36 -1.07 -8.90
C GLU A 45 -12.68 0.16 -8.30
N PHE A 46 -11.63 0.67 -8.95
CA PHE A 46 -10.98 1.93 -8.55
C PHE A 46 -11.98 3.08 -8.60
N LYS A 47 -12.75 3.23 -9.69
CA LYS A 47 -13.79 4.26 -9.80
C LYS A 47 -14.81 4.20 -8.66
N ALA A 48 -15.28 2.99 -8.33
CA ALA A 48 -16.24 2.79 -7.24
C ALA A 48 -15.66 3.22 -5.89
N TRP A 49 -14.47 2.74 -5.55
CA TRP A 49 -13.82 3.09 -4.29
C TRP A 49 -13.35 4.54 -4.22
N TRP A 50 -12.88 5.11 -5.33
CA TRP A 50 -12.46 6.51 -5.43
C TRP A 50 -13.62 7.48 -5.21
N LYS A 51 -14.85 7.11 -5.61
CA LYS A 51 -16.06 7.89 -5.32
C LYS A 51 -16.47 7.80 -3.85
N ASN A 52 -16.24 6.66 -3.19
CA ASN A 52 -16.60 6.45 -1.78
C ASN A 52 -15.58 7.13 -0.85
N GLN A 53 -15.94 8.30 -0.29
CA GLN A 53 -15.10 9.07 0.65
C GLN A 53 -14.87 8.39 2.02
N GLU A 54 -15.50 7.25 2.30
CA GLU A 54 -15.38 6.50 3.56
C GLU A 54 -14.08 5.70 3.67
N VAL A 55 -12.92 6.33 3.48
CA VAL A 55 -11.67 5.68 3.88
C VAL A 55 -10.73 6.67 4.55
N ASN A 56 -11.19 7.20 5.69
CA ASN A 56 -10.29 7.67 6.75
C ASN A 56 -9.84 6.48 7.61
N ALA A 57 -9.50 5.35 6.99
CA ALA A 57 -8.84 4.28 7.72
C ALA A 57 -7.48 4.83 8.18
N PRO A 58 -7.18 4.79 9.49
CA PRO A 58 -5.84 5.10 9.96
C PRO A 58 -4.86 4.23 9.16
N CYS A 59 -3.80 4.83 8.62
CA CYS A 59 -2.70 4.03 8.10
C CYS A 59 -2.09 3.35 9.33
N GLN A 60 -2.46 2.09 9.57
CA GLN A 60 -1.95 1.30 10.70
C GLN A 60 -0.45 1.03 10.58
N GLY A 61 0.17 1.43 9.47
CA GLY A 61 1.56 1.13 9.17
C GLY A 61 1.79 -0.36 8.93
N VAL A 62 0.76 -1.19 8.73
CA VAL A 62 0.90 -2.63 8.49
C VAL A 62 0.32 -3.02 7.14
N ARG A 63 1.06 -3.82 6.37
CA ARG A 63 0.62 -4.49 5.14
C ARG A 63 0.56 -5.98 5.37
N HIS A 64 -0.53 -6.60 4.94
CA HIS A 64 -0.69 -8.04 4.99
C HIS A 64 -0.49 -8.61 3.60
N LEU A 65 0.56 -9.42 3.44
CA LEU A 65 0.93 -10.04 2.18
C LEU A 65 0.75 -11.55 2.27
N TYR A 66 0.02 -12.13 1.33
CA TYR A 66 0.02 -13.58 1.16
C TYR A 66 1.25 -14.01 0.36
N ILE A 67 2.05 -14.88 0.97
CA ILE A 67 3.23 -15.52 0.38
C ILE A 67 2.95 -17.01 0.37
N GLU A 68 2.99 -17.66 -0.79
CA GLU A 68 2.56 -19.06 -0.95
C GLU A 68 3.24 -20.02 0.04
N ALA A 69 4.54 -19.82 0.29
CA ALA A 69 5.31 -20.64 1.22
C ALA A 69 5.05 -20.34 2.71
N LEU A 70 4.54 -19.16 3.06
CA LEU A 70 4.46 -18.66 4.44
C LEU A 70 3.03 -18.32 4.90
N GLY A 71 2.05 -18.36 4.00
CA GLY A 71 0.71 -17.86 4.27
C GLY A 71 0.66 -16.32 4.34
N THR A 72 -0.25 -15.78 5.16
CA THR A 72 -0.38 -14.32 5.33
C THR A 72 0.68 -13.80 6.30
N VAL A 73 1.56 -12.95 5.78
CA VAL A 73 2.63 -12.27 6.52
C VAL A 73 2.23 -10.83 6.79
N ALA A 74 2.29 -10.41 8.05
CA ALA A 74 2.12 -9.01 8.42
C ALA A 74 3.47 -8.29 8.39
N LEU A 75 3.51 -7.15 7.68
CA LEU A 75 4.70 -6.33 7.52
C LEU A 75 4.42 -4.90 8.00
N GLU A 76 5.16 -4.43 8.99
CA GLU A 76 5.20 -3.01 9.30
C GLU A 76 5.90 -2.27 8.17
N HIS A 77 5.27 -1.24 7.61
CA HIS A 77 5.82 -0.41 6.56
C HIS A 77 6.00 1.03 7.04
N THR A 78 7.20 1.55 6.84
CA THR A 78 7.56 2.94 7.14
C THR A 78 8.02 3.62 5.86
N THR A 79 7.49 4.82 5.60
CA THR A 79 7.92 5.63 4.46
C THR A 79 8.73 6.81 4.95
N LEU A 80 9.97 6.92 4.46
CA LEU A 80 10.92 7.98 4.77
C LEU A 80 11.16 8.80 3.50
N THR A 81 11.04 10.12 3.58
CA THR A 81 11.47 11.01 2.49
C THR A 81 12.98 11.14 2.56
N VAL A 82 13.68 10.74 1.50
CA VAL A 82 15.14 10.79 1.43
C VAL A 82 15.59 12.10 0.79
N ASP A 83 14.91 12.49 -0.29
CA ASP A 83 15.15 13.74 -1.01
C ASP A 83 13.80 14.23 -1.54
N GLU A 84 13.29 15.33 -1.00
CA GLU A 84 11.98 15.86 -1.35
C GLU A 84 11.98 16.54 -2.74
N GLU A 85 13.05 17.25 -3.10
CA GLU A 85 13.19 17.95 -4.37
C GLU A 85 13.21 16.97 -5.54
N ARG A 86 13.78 15.78 -5.33
CA ARG A 86 13.80 14.69 -6.32
C ARG A 86 12.66 13.70 -6.16
N HIS A 87 11.70 13.97 -5.26
CA HIS A 87 10.59 13.08 -4.95
C HIS A 87 10.99 11.65 -4.57
N LEU A 88 12.16 11.48 -3.94
CA LEU A 88 12.69 10.18 -3.55
C LEU A 88 12.19 9.77 -2.16
N ARG A 89 11.56 8.59 -2.10
CA ARG A 89 11.06 7.99 -0.85
C ARG A 89 11.61 6.58 -0.69
N LEU A 90 12.07 6.26 0.53
CA LEU A 90 12.38 4.89 0.93
C LEU A 90 11.17 4.31 1.64
N VAL A 91 10.70 3.16 1.18
CA VAL A 91 9.67 2.37 1.87
C VAL A 91 10.31 1.12 2.43
N TYR A 92 10.41 1.05 3.75
CA TYR A 92 10.96 -0.09 4.47
C TYR A 92 9.83 -0.98 4.99
N TYR A 93 9.97 -2.30 4.81
CA TYR A 93 9.04 -3.31 5.31
C TYR A 93 9.74 -4.22 6.32
N ALA A 94 9.24 -4.27 7.56
CA ALA A 94 9.71 -5.14 8.63
C ALA A 94 8.68 -6.21 8.95
N HIS A 95 9.13 -7.44 9.20
CA HIS A 95 8.21 -8.50 9.62
C HIS A 95 7.60 -8.21 11.00
N LYS A 96 6.27 -8.23 11.07
CA LYS A 96 5.49 -8.11 12.29
C LYS A 96 4.90 -9.47 12.63
N GLY A 97 5.46 -10.14 13.62
CA GLY A 97 5.01 -11.44 14.09
C GLY A 97 5.90 -11.96 15.20
N SER A 98 5.65 -13.20 15.62
CA SER A 98 6.49 -13.94 16.55
C SER A 98 7.90 -14.16 16.00
N ASP A 99 8.85 -14.46 16.88
CA ASP A 99 10.23 -14.72 16.48
C ASP A 99 10.35 -15.95 15.56
N THR A 100 9.48 -16.95 15.77
CA THR A 100 9.39 -18.12 14.88
C THR A 100 8.96 -17.75 13.47
N GLU A 101 7.91 -16.92 13.32
CA GLU A 101 7.44 -16.45 12.01
C GLU A 101 8.49 -15.57 11.32
N LYS A 102 9.14 -14.68 12.09
CA LYS A 102 10.25 -13.85 11.60
C LYS A 102 11.42 -14.70 11.10
N GLN A 103 11.79 -15.75 11.82
CA GLN A 103 12.87 -16.64 11.41
C GLN A 103 12.53 -17.35 10.10
N ALA A 104 11.33 -17.94 10.00
CA ALA A 104 10.86 -18.59 8.77
C ALA A 104 10.82 -17.61 7.58
N PHE A 105 10.38 -16.37 7.81
CA PHE A 105 10.42 -15.31 6.81
C PHE A 105 11.85 -14.96 6.38
N ASN A 106 12.79 -14.81 7.31
CA ASN A 106 14.18 -14.48 7.00
C ASN A 106 14.87 -15.61 6.22
N GLU A 107 14.63 -16.87 6.59
CA GLU A 107 15.15 -18.03 5.86
C GLU A 107 14.59 -18.05 4.42
N TRP A 108 13.30 -17.76 4.24
CA TRP A 108 12.68 -17.64 2.93
C TRP A 108 13.21 -16.46 2.09
N VAL A 109 13.58 -15.33 2.72
CA VAL A 109 14.13 -14.18 1.98
C VAL A 109 15.56 -14.44 1.47
N VAL A 110 16.35 -15.21 2.23
CA VAL A 110 17.77 -15.44 1.93
C VAL A 110 17.99 -16.71 1.07
N GLY A 111 17.05 -17.66 1.09
CA GLY A 111 17.06 -18.88 0.27
C GLY A 111 16.55 -18.66 -1.15
#